data_AF-A0AAU5K6Z8-F1
#
_entry.id   AF-A0AAU5K6Z8-F1
#
_cell.length_a   1.000
_cell.length_b   1.000
_cell.length_c   1.000
_cell.angle_alpha   90.00
_cell.angle_beta   90.00
_cell.angle_gamma   90.00
#
_symmetry.space_group_name_H-M   'P 1'
#
loop_
_entity.id
_entity.type
_entity.pdbx_description
1 polymer ?
#
loop_
_entity_poly.entity_id
_entity_poly.type
_entity_poly.pdbx_seq_one_letter_code
_entity_poly.pdbx_strand_id
1 'polypeptide(L)'
;MPTELDVPRPGQGPVPAARGTLFHTAIKDPRGEDLLPLSALKAPYPDLYARHLAKYQGREERLRERVLPLDCAWTDVVFLSPVDSTLLFGAMRSAGRAVADPRMWTLDAALLDPRRCCVRLMRLTRGRLSADPADEDDYLPLTTATLRAVSQVTDRALARLRTLAPDEPGLPWGDVPHVLHRGPIPLRLFQRSSG
;
A
#
# COMPACT_ATOMS: atom_id res chain seq x y z
N MET A 1 -25.12 19.03 15.49
CA MET A 1 -23.91 19.74 15.01
C MET A 1 -23.48 19.04 13.72
N PRO A 2 -23.86 19.55 12.54
CA PRO A 2 -23.50 18.92 11.27
C PRO A 2 -21.99 19.10 11.05
N THR A 3 -21.32 17.99 10.79
CA THR A 3 -19.91 17.90 10.41
C THR A 3 -19.66 18.67 9.11
N GLU A 4 -18.62 19.51 9.09
CA GLU A 4 -18.15 20.20 7.88
C GLU A 4 -17.93 19.17 6.76
N LEU A 5 -18.85 19.21 5.80
CA LEU A 5 -18.67 18.57 4.51
C LEU A 5 -17.56 19.31 3.78
N ASP A 6 -16.58 18.52 3.35
CA ASP A 6 -15.53 18.75 2.37
C ASP A 6 -15.96 19.72 1.24
N VAL A 7 -15.85 21.03 1.50
CA VAL A 7 -16.02 22.07 0.46
C VAL A 7 -14.70 22.16 -0.31
N PRO A 8 -14.68 21.87 -1.63
CA PRO A 8 -13.48 22.04 -2.43
C PRO A 8 -13.04 23.51 -2.38
N ARG A 9 -11.76 23.78 -2.08
CA ARG A 9 -11.23 25.14 -2.12
C ARG A 9 -11.43 25.71 -3.54
N PRO A 10 -12.04 26.90 -3.69
CA PRO A 10 -12.23 27.52 -5.00
C PRO A 10 -10.85 27.82 -5.63
N GLY A 11 -10.60 27.27 -6.83
CA GLY A 11 -9.38 27.51 -7.61
C GLY A 11 -8.61 26.26 -8.08
N GLN A 12 -8.94 25.06 -7.60
CA GLN A 12 -8.30 23.83 -8.10
C GLN A 12 -9.12 23.21 -9.23
N GLY A 13 -8.65 23.39 -10.47
CA GLY A 13 -9.17 22.67 -11.63
C GLY A 13 -9.16 21.14 -11.44
N PRO A 14 -9.80 20.39 -12.34
CA PRO A 14 -9.82 18.93 -12.25
C PRO A 14 -8.38 18.40 -12.23
N VAL A 15 -8.03 17.66 -11.17
CA VAL A 15 -6.74 16.95 -11.12
C VAL A 15 -6.82 15.81 -12.14
N PRO A 16 -5.89 15.72 -13.10
CA PRO A 16 -5.93 14.64 -14.08
C PRO A 16 -5.91 13.28 -13.41
N ALA A 17 -6.80 12.38 -13.85
CA ALA A 17 -6.79 11.01 -13.40
C ALA A 17 -5.45 10.33 -13.74
N ALA A 18 -4.87 9.64 -12.78
CA ALA A 18 -3.68 8.83 -13.00
C ALA A 18 -4.04 7.55 -13.77
N ARG A 19 -3.21 7.14 -14.73
CA ARG A 19 -3.43 5.92 -15.51
C ARG A 19 -2.39 4.87 -15.17
N GLY A 20 -2.85 3.67 -14.84
CA GLY A 20 -1.99 2.53 -14.52
C GLY A 20 -2.76 1.46 -13.73
N THR A 21 -2.14 0.30 -13.58
CA THR A 21 -2.70 -0.80 -12.77
C THR A 21 -2.09 -0.78 -11.39
N LEU A 22 -2.94 -0.82 -10.37
CA LEU A 22 -2.56 -0.99 -8.97
C LEU A 22 -2.94 -2.38 -8.52
N PHE A 23 -2.21 -2.90 -7.53
CA PHE A 23 -2.33 -4.26 -7.03
C PHE A 23 -2.61 -4.25 -5.53
N HIS A 24 -3.44 -5.16 -5.08
CA HIS A 24 -3.66 -5.44 -3.67
C HIS A 24 -3.70 -6.95 -3.46
N THR A 25 -3.10 -7.45 -2.37
CA THR A 25 -3.20 -8.87 -2.02
C THR A 25 -4.66 -9.25 -1.81
N ALA A 26 -5.13 -10.28 -2.52
CA ALA A 26 -6.52 -10.71 -2.45
C ALA A 26 -6.92 -11.03 -1.01
N ILE A 27 -8.10 -10.56 -0.61
CA ILE A 27 -8.66 -10.82 0.71
C ILE A 27 -9.49 -12.10 0.62
N LYS A 28 -9.14 -13.08 1.44
CA LYS A 28 -9.97 -14.26 1.66
C LYS A 28 -11.17 -13.84 2.52
N ASP A 29 -12.38 -14.00 1.98
CA ASP A 29 -13.66 -13.72 2.63
C ASP A 29 -13.81 -12.24 3.10
N PRO A 30 -13.91 -11.27 2.18
CA PRO A 30 -14.11 -9.86 2.55
C PRO A 30 -15.43 -9.67 3.30
N ARG A 31 -15.40 -8.81 4.33
CA ARG A 31 -16.60 -8.39 5.08
C ARG A 31 -16.96 -6.95 4.72
N GLY A 32 -18.19 -6.77 4.25
CA GLY A 32 -18.68 -5.48 3.76
C GLY A 32 -18.28 -5.22 2.30
N GLU A 33 -18.59 -4.01 1.84
CA GLU A 33 -18.44 -3.61 0.43
C GLU A 33 -17.17 -2.81 0.16
N ASP A 34 -16.41 -2.48 1.20
CA ASP A 34 -15.23 -1.61 1.14
C ASP A 34 -13.99 -2.29 1.71
N LEU A 35 -12.85 -2.03 1.08
CA LEU A 35 -11.53 -2.24 1.67
C LEU A 35 -11.25 -1.09 2.63
N LEU A 36 -11.32 -1.39 3.93
CA LEU A 36 -11.15 -0.40 4.99
C LEU A 36 -9.67 -0.22 5.39
N PRO A 37 -9.23 1.00 5.68
CA PRO A 37 -7.96 1.22 6.38
C PRO A 37 -8.03 0.68 7.82
N LEU A 38 -6.87 0.49 8.46
CA LEU A 38 -6.80 -0.14 9.78
C LEU A 38 -7.65 0.59 10.82
N SER A 39 -7.59 1.92 10.89
CA SER A 39 -8.36 2.71 11.85
C SER A 39 -9.88 2.51 11.72
N ALA A 40 -10.37 2.37 10.48
CA ALA A 40 -11.79 2.18 10.19
C ALA A 40 -12.30 0.75 10.49
N LEU A 41 -11.42 -0.23 10.70
CA LEU A 41 -11.82 -1.58 11.13
C LEU A 41 -12.26 -1.62 12.60
N LYS A 42 -11.78 -0.69 13.44
CA LYS A 42 -11.84 -0.79 14.90
C LYS A 42 -13.25 -0.94 15.45
N ALA A 43 -14.21 -0.18 14.93
CA ALA A 43 -15.59 -0.19 15.39
C ALA A 43 -16.44 -1.32 14.74
N PRO A 44 -16.51 -1.46 13.40
CA PRO A 44 -17.39 -2.45 12.77
C PRO A 44 -16.84 -3.88 12.84
N TYR A 45 -15.52 -4.07 12.88
CA TYR A 45 -14.86 -5.38 12.79
C TYR A 45 -13.67 -5.47 13.76
N PRO A 46 -13.90 -5.44 15.09
CA PRO A 46 -12.83 -5.40 16.10
C PRO A 46 -11.89 -6.61 16.05
N ASP A 47 -12.38 -7.77 15.61
CA ASP A 47 -11.58 -8.98 15.43
C ASP A 47 -10.60 -8.86 14.24
N LEU A 48 -11.05 -8.26 13.13
CA LEU A 48 -10.15 -7.89 12.02
C LEU A 48 -9.13 -6.86 12.48
N TYR A 49 -9.58 -5.82 13.19
CA TYR A 49 -8.69 -4.80 13.71
C TYR A 49 -7.55 -5.43 14.53
N ALA A 50 -7.88 -6.28 15.51
CA ALA A 50 -6.89 -6.98 16.33
C ALA A 50 -5.93 -7.84 15.49
N ARG A 51 -6.45 -8.62 14.53
CA ARG A 51 -5.64 -9.46 13.64
C ARG A 51 -4.67 -8.65 12.79
N HIS A 52 -5.11 -7.52 12.23
CA HIS A 52 -4.28 -6.68 11.38
C HIS A 52 -3.31 -5.81 12.20
N LEU A 53 -3.68 -5.42 13.43
CA LEU A 53 -2.83 -4.73 14.38
C LEU A 53 -1.64 -5.60 14.83
N ALA A 54 -1.83 -6.91 14.99
CA ALA A 54 -0.78 -7.84 15.40
C ALA A 54 0.45 -7.83 14.46
N LYS A 55 0.30 -7.42 13.20
CA LYS A 55 1.41 -7.27 12.24
C LYS A 55 2.42 -6.19 12.67
N TYR A 56 2.00 -5.27 13.53
CA TYR A 56 2.80 -4.17 14.05
C TYR A 56 3.44 -4.48 15.40
N GLN A 57 3.29 -5.70 15.93
CA GLN A 57 3.95 -6.10 17.18
C GLN A 57 5.48 -5.94 17.05
N GLY A 58 6.08 -5.22 18.00
CA GLY A 58 7.50 -4.85 17.99
C GLY A 58 7.87 -3.70 17.05
N ARG A 59 6.87 -3.05 16.44
CA ARG A 59 6.98 -1.89 15.53
C ARG A 59 5.80 -0.93 15.72
N GLU A 60 5.32 -0.78 16.95
CA GLU A 60 4.10 -0.04 17.29
C GLU A 60 4.22 1.46 17.00
N GLU A 61 5.44 2.00 16.94
CA GLU A 61 5.72 3.39 16.53
C GLU A 61 5.18 3.70 15.13
N ARG A 62 5.14 2.69 14.23
CA ARG A 62 4.61 2.83 12.86
C ARG A 62 3.15 3.26 12.83
N LEU A 63 2.37 2.88 13.84
CA LEU A 63 0.95 3.24 13.93
C LEU A 63 0.74 4.74 14.16
N ARG A 64 1.77 5.45 14.62
CA ARG A 64 1.77 6.90 14.87
C ARG A 64 2.37 7.71 13.73
N GLU A 65 2.92 7.05 12.70
CA GLU A 65 3.49 7.75 11.55
C GLU A 65 2.43 8.54 10.78
N ARG A 66 2.89 9.64 10.20
CA ARG A 66 2.08 10.56 9.42
C ARG A 66 2.32 10.31 7.93
N VAL A 67 1.24 10.27 7.15
CA VAL A 67 1.32 10.35 5.69
C VAL A 67 1.25 11.82 5.32
N LEU A 68 2.41 12.47 5.19
CA LEU A 68 2.51 13.94 5.13
C LEU A 68 1.61 14.56 4.06
N PRO A 69 1.60 14.10 2.79
CA PRO A 69 0.80 14.74 1.75
C PRO A 69 -0.71 14.61 1.95
N LEU A 70 -1.15 13.62 2.73
CA LEU A 70 -2.57 13.33 2.95
C LEU A 70 -3.08 13.80 4.31
N ASP A 71 -2.21 14.39 5.13
CA ASP A 71 -2.52 14.89 6.47
C ASP A 71 -3.32 13.87 7.31
N CYS A 72 -2.86 12.61 7.32
CA CYS A 72 -3.50 11.53 8.07
C CYS A 72 -2.47 10.59 8.72
N ALA A 73 -2.95 9.66 9.55
CA ALA A 73 -2.10 8.63 10.12
C ALA A 73 -1.84 7.50 9.12
N TRP A 74 -0.77 6.74 9.36
CA TRP A 74 -0.45 5.50 8.65
C TRP A 74 -1.59 4.47 8.73
N THR A 75 -2.38 4.52 9.79
CA THR A 75 -3.52 3.63 10.01
C THR A 75 -4.78 4.04 9.24
N ASP A 76 -4.80 5.23 8.64
CA ASP A 76 -5.94 5.78 7.89
C ASP A 76 -5.86 5.53 6.39
N VAL A 77 -4.80 4.88 5.91
CA VAL A 77 -4.60 4.61 4.48
C VAL A 77 -4.72 3.13 4.13
N VAL A 78 -5.22 2.87 2.93
CA VAL A 78 -5.14 1.58 2.25
C VAL A 78 -3.86 1.57 1.40
N PHE A 79 -3.12 0.46 1.47
CA PHE A 79 -1.88 0.26 0.74
C PHE A 79 -2.15 -0.47 -0.57
N LEU A 80 -1.83 0.16 -1.68
CA LEU A 80 -1.82 -0.46 -3.00
C LEU A 80 -0.37 -0.51 -3.50
N SER A 81 -0.04 -1.56 -4.24
CA SER A 81 1.26 -1.70 -4.89
C SER A 81 1.15 -1.22 -6.35
N PRO A 82 2.07 -0.37 -6.84
CA PRO A 82 2.16 -0.05 -8.26
C PRO A 82 2.82 -1.18 -9.08
N VAL A 83 3.39 -2.18 -8.41
CA VAL A 83 4.03 -3.35 -9.04
C VAL A 83 3.24 -4.64 -8.75
N ASP A 84 3.30 -5.60 -9.67
CA ASP A 84 2.82 -6.95 -9.42
C ASP A 84 3.76 -7.67 -8.45
N SER A 85 3.21 -8.07 -7.30
CA SER A 85 3.99 -8.73 -6.26
C SER A 85 4.40 -10.16 -6.62
N THR A 86 3.80 -10.79 -7.64
CA THR A 86 4.20 -12.12 -8.12
C THR A 86 5.70 -12.18 -8.46
N LEU A 87 6.28 -11.08 -8.96
CA LEU A 87 7.70 -10.94 -9.24
C LEU A 87 8.56 -10.96 -7.95
N LEU A 88 8.09 -10.31 -6.88
CA LEU A 88 8.77 -10.27 -5.58
C LEU A 88 8.78 -11.65 -4.93
N PHE A 89 7.63 -12.32 -4.91
CA PHE A 89 7.50 -13.68 -4.38
C PHE A 89 8.26 -14.70 -5.24
N GLY A 90 8.27 -14.53 -6.56
CA GLY A 90 9.07 -15.33 -7.48
C GLY A 90 10.57 -15.22 -7.19
N ALA A 91 11.07 -14.01 -6.91
CA ALA A 91 12.46 -13.79 -6.54
C ALA A 91 12.84 -14.51 -5.24
N MET A 92 12.02 -14.39 -4.20
CA MET A 92 12.25 -15.10 -2.93
C MET A 92 12.20 -16.62 -3.10
N ARG A 93 11.24 -17.14 -3.87
CA ARG A 93 11.09 -18.57 -4.17
C ARG A 93 12.30 -19.11 -4.94
N SER A 94 12.82 -18.35 -5.90
CA SER A 94 14.03 -18.72 -6.65
C SER A 94 15.28 -18.83 -5.77
N ALA A 95 15.29 -18.16 -4.62
CA ALA A 95 16.34 -18.27 -3.60
C ALA A 95 16.06 -19.37 -2.55
N GLY A 96 15.10 -20.26 -2.80
CA GLY A 96 14.79 -21.37 -1.91
C GLY A 96 13.95 -21.01 -0.69
N ARG A 97 13.40 -19.79 -0.60
CA ARG A 97 12.52 -19.41 0.51
C ARG A 97 11.13 -20.01 0.35
N ALA A 98 10.62 -20.61 1.43
CA ALA A 98 9.23 -21.00 1.55
C ALA A 98 8.35 -19.75 1.70
N VAL A 99 7.73 -19.33 0.61
CA VAL A 99 6.81 -18.18 0.58
C VAL A 99 5.45 -18.57 0.04
N ALA A 100 4.41 -17.96 0.59
CA ALA A 100 3.07 -18.08 0.04
C ALA A 100 3.01 -17.51 -1.38
N ASP A 101 2.03 -17.97 -2.17
CA ASP A 101 1.72 -17.43 -3.49
C ASP A 101 0.42 -16.63 -3.41
N PRO A 102 0.47 -15.34 -3.01
CA PRO A 102 -0.75 -14.57 -2.84
C PRO A 102 -1.37 -14.28 -4.20
N ARG A 103 -2.67 -14.56 -4.31
CA ARG A 103 -3.48 -14.01 -5.40
C ARG A 103 -3.53 -12.49 -5.28
N MET A 104 -3.48 -11.80 -6.41
CA MET A 104 -3.55 -10.34 -6.47
C MET A 104 -4.87 -9.92 -7.10
N TRP A 105 -5.51 -8.92 -6.50
CA TRP A 105 -6.55 -8.13 -7.15
C TRP A 105 -5.91 -6.91 -7.82
N THR A 106 -6.50 -6.47 -8.92
CA THR A 106 -6.06 -5.28 -9.64
C THR A 106 -7.11 -4.17 -9.57
N LEU A 107 -6.67 -2.92 -9.68
CA LEU A 107 -7.52 -1.74 -9.71
C LEU A 107 -6.95 -0.76 -10.76
N ASP A 108 -7.82 -0.17 -11.58
CA ASP A 108 -7.42 0.92 -12.47
C ASP A 108 -7.27 2.21 -11.67
N ALA A 109 -6.07 2.77 -11.65
CA ALA A 109 -5.76 4.00 -10.92
C ALA A 109 -6.66 5.19 -11.33
N ALA A 110 -7.23 5.16 -12.54
CA ALA A 110 -8.13 6.20 -13.02
C ALA A 110 -9.47 6.24 -12.27
N LEU A 111 -9.79 5.18 -11.52
CA LEU A 111 -10.99 5.09 -10.68
C LEU A 111 -10.81 5.68 -9.29
N LEU A 112 -9.58 6.07 -8.91
CA LEU A 112 -9.30 6.73 -7.63
C LEU A 112 -9.33 8.24 -7.77
N ASP A 113 -9.68 8.93 -6.69
CA ASP A 113 -9.43 10.36 -6.55
C ASP A 113 -7.93 10.59 -6.24
N PRO A 114 -7.15 11.21 -7.14
CA PRO A 114 -5.74 11.45 -6.90
C PRO A 114 -5.47 12.35 -5.69
N ARG A 115 -6.43 13.18 -5.26
CA ARG A 115 -6.29 14.05 -4.07
C ARG A 115 -6.28 13.26 -2.76
N ARG A 116 -6.84 12.05 -2.78
CA ARG A 116 -6.81 11.11 -1.65
C ARG A 116 -5.62 10.17 -1.71
N CYS A 117 -4.72 10.35 -2.68
CA CYS A 117 -3.62 9.44 -2.95
C CYS A 117 -2.25 10.11 -2.90
N CYS A 118 -1.25 9.38 -2.43
CA CYS A 118 0.14 9.69 -2.67
C CYS A 118 0.94 8.42 -2.96
N VAL A 119 2.09 8.55 -3.61
CA VAL A 119 3.07 7.47 -3.72
C VAL A 119 4.09 7.65 -2.61
N ARG A 120 4.35 6.60 -1.83
CA ARG A 120 5.40 6.51 -0.82
C ARG A 120 6.57 5.69 -1.37
N LEU A 121 7.74 6.30 -1.50
CA LEU A 121 8.99 5.69 -1.98
C LEU A 121 9.71 4.92 -0.86
N MET A 122 9.34 3.66 -0.63
CA MET A 122 9.87 2.90 0.51
C MET A 122 11.38 2.72 0.44
N ARG A 123 12.04 2.95 1.58
CA ARG A 123 13.47 2.65 1.80
C ARG A 123 13.58 1.57 2.86
N LEU A 124 14.37 0.52 2.60
CA LEU A 124 14.66 -0.50 3.60
C LEU A 124 16.16 -0.64 3.78
N THR A 125 16.62 -0.29 4.98
CA THR A 125 17.95 -0.65 5.44
C THR A 125 17.99 -2.16 5.75
N ARG A 126 18.99 -2.87 5.19
CA ARG A 126 19.14 -4.32 5.37
C ARG A 126 19.23 -4.71 6.85
N GLY A 127 18.61 -5.83 7.22
CA GLY A 127 18.53 -6.30 8.61
C GLY A 127 17.48 -5.59 9.48
N ARG A 128 16.86 -4.51 9.00
CA ARG A 128 15.75 -3.86 9.72
C ARG A 128 14.44 -4.62 9.50
N LEU A 129 13.59 -4.59 10.52
CA LEU A 129 12.25 -5.20 10.50
C LEU A 129 11.19 -4.27 9.90
N SER A 130 11.55 -3.05 9.52
CA SER A 130 10.64 -2.04 8.96
C SER A 130 11.37 -1.19 7.93
N ALA A 131 10.59 -0.56 7.04
CA ALA A 131 11.09 0.51 6.20
C ALA A 131 11.55 1.70 7.05
N ASP A 132 12.51 2.45 6.53
CA ASP A 132 13.04 3.64 7.14
C ASP A 132 11.95 4.72 7.25
N PRO A 133 12.00 5.58 8.29
CA PRO A 133 11.05 6.68 8.44
C PRO A 133 11.00 7.56 7.19
N ALA A 134 9.80 8.05 6.88
CA ALA A 134 9.61 8.94 5.74
C ALA A 134 10.04 10.38 6.05
N ASP A 135 10.59 11.04 5.04
CA ASP A 135 10.70 12.50 4.97
C ASP A 135 9.81 13.03 3.83
N GLU A 136 9.92 14.32 3.50
CA GLU A 136 9.08 14.95 2.46
C GLU A 136 9.43 14.46 1.05
N ASP A 137 10.70 14.15 0.78
CA ASP A 137 11.20 13.69 -0.52
C ASP A 137 10.79 12.25 -0.83
N ASP A 138 10.36 11.54 0.21
CA ASP A 138 9.90 10.17 0.19
C ASP A 138 8.45 10.02 -0.32
N TYR A 139 7.81 11.13 -0.72
CA TYR A 139 6.45 11.18 -1.24
C TYR A 139 6.34 11.85 -2.61
N LEU A 140 5.52 11.26 -3.49
CA LEU A 140 5.18 11.85 -4.80
C LEU A 140 3.64 11.92 -4.96
N PRO A 141 3.11 12.90 -5.72
CA PRO A 141 1.69 12.92 -6.05
C PRO A 141 1.34 11.73 -6.95
N LEU A 142 0.10 11.23 -6.83
CA LEU A 142 -0.40 10.20 -7.75
C LEU A 142 -0.70 10.83 -9.12
N THR A 143 0.19 10.61 -10.08
CA THR A 143 0.01 11.02 -11.48
C THR A 143 0.35 9.86 -12.41
N THR A 144 -0.07 9.94 -13.67
CA THR A 144 0.35 8.96 -14.71
C THR A 144 1.87 8.90 -14.86
N ALA A 145 2.58 10.03 -14.76
CA ALA A 145 4.03 10.08 -14.84
C ALA A 145 4.68 9.38 -13.64
N THR A 146 4.21 9.69 -12.43
CA THR A 146 4.66 9.04 -11.19
C THR A 146 4.46 7.52 -11.27
N LEU A 147 3.25 7.07 -11.64
CA LEU A 147 2.95 5.64 -11.73
C LEU A 147 3.86 4.92 -12.72
N ARG A 148 4.06 5.48 -13.92
CA ARG A 148 4.99 4.89 -14.91
C ARG A 148 6.41 4.77 -14.37
N ALA A 149 6.85 5.72 -13.56
CA ALA A 149 8.19 5.69 -12.96
C ALA A 149 8.34 4.62 -11.87
N VAL A 150 7.26 4.24 -11.19
CA VAL A 150 7.30 3.33 -10.03
C VAL A 150 6.61 1.98 -10.24
N SER A 151 6.02 1.73 -11.42
CA SER A 151 5.27 0.50 -11.72
C SER A 151 6.14 -0.68 -12.13
N GLN A 152 7.46 -0.55 -12.07
CA GLN A 152 8.40 -1.64 -12.34
C GLN A 152 9.16 -2.00 -11.07
N VAL A 153 9.33 -3.30 -10.84
CA VAL A 153 10.21 -3.77 -9.76
C VAL A 153 11.65 -3.47 -10.16
N THR A 154 12.42 -2.87 -9.26
CA THR A 154 13.84 -2.55 -9.52
C THR A 154 14.71 -3.80 -9.41
N ASP A 155 15.80 -3.84 -10.19
CA ASP A 155 16.81 -4.91 -10.06
C ASP A 155 17.39 -4.99 -8.66
N ARG A 156 17.52 -3.83 -7.98
CA ARG A 156 17.96 -3.75 -6.58
C ARG A 156 17.02 -4.52 -5.65
N ALA A 157 15.70 -4.33 -5.77
CA ALA A 157 14.72 -5.02 -4.93
C ALA A 157 14.76 -6.54 -5.19
N LEU A 158 14.82 -6.95 -6.47
CA LEU A 158 14.92 -8.37 -6.83
C LEU A 158 16.23 -9.01 -6.33
N ALA A 159 17.36 -8.32 -6.49
CA ALA A 159 18.66 -8.80 -6.01
C ALA A 159 18.64 -8.98 -4.50
N ARG A 160 18.14 -7.99 -3.74
CA ARG A 160 18.00 -8.10 -2.28
C ARG A 160 17.23 -9.35 -1.89
N LEU A 161 16.05 -9.56 -2.47
CA LEU A 161 15.18 -10.71 -2.15
C LEU A 161 15.81 -12.06 -2.51
N ARG A 162 16.65 -12.11 -3.56
CA ARG A 162 17.38 -13.32 -3.95
C ARG A 162 18.56 -13.65 -3.03
N THR A 163 19.11 -12.65 -2.32
CA THR A 163 20.35 -12.79 -1.53
C THR A 163 20.13 -12.73 -0.02
N LEU A 164 18.90 -12.82 0.46
CA LEU A 164 18.59 -12.81 1.88
C LEU A 164 19.18 -14.05 2.57
N ALA A 165 19.93 -13.87 3.66
CA ALA A 165 20.36 -14.97 4.53
C ALA A 165 19.14 -15.64 5.20
N PRO A 166 19.18 -16.92 5.61
CA PRO A 166 18.01 -17.66 6.09
C PRO A 166 17.22 -16.98 7.23
N ASP A 167 17.93 -16.31 8.13
CA ASP A 167 17.42 -15.60 9.30
C ASP A 167 16.97 -14.15 9.01
N GLU A 168 17.33 -13.59 7.85
CA GLU A 168 16.90 -12.24 7.47
C GLU A 168 15.39 -12.19 7.21
N PRO A 169 14.71 -11.10 7.60
CA PRO A 169 13.29 -10.91 7.36
C PRO A 169 13.02 -10.74 5.85
N GLY A 170 11.99 -11.43 5.35
CA GLY A 170 11.67 -11.43 3.91
C GLY A 170 11.30 -10.06 3.33
N LEU A 171 10.36 -9.36 3.98
CA LEU A 171 9.84 -8.03 3.62
C LEU A 171 9.83 -7.78 2.10
N PRO A 172 8.99 -8.50 1.32
CA PRO A 172 8.97 -8.40 -0.14
C PRO A 172 8.73 -6.97 -0.63
N TRP A 173 7.91 -6.19 0.07
CA TRP A 173 7.61 -4.80 -0.25
C TRP A 173 8.48 -3.76 0.46
N GLY A 174 9.55 -4.18 1.15
CA GLY A 174 10.33 -3.29 2.02
C GLY A 174 10.95 -2.08 1.32
N ASP A 175 11.38 -2.24 0.07
CA ASP A 175 12.00 -1.21 -0.78
C ASP A 175 11.22 -1.02 -2.09
N VAL A 176 9.92 -1.31 -2.06
CA VAL A 176 9.01 -1.17 -3.19
C VAL A 176 8.06 0.00 -2.92
N PRO A 177 7.89 0.94 -3.88
CA PRO A 177 6.95 2.05 -3.70
C PRO A 177 5.51 1.57 -3.44
N HIS A 178 4.74 2.34 -2.70
CA HIS A 178 3.31 2.08 -2.47
C HIS A 178 2.48 3.27 -2.88
N VAL A 179 1.30 3.03 -3.44
CA VAL A 179 0.24 4.03 -3.52
C VAL A 179 -0.59 3.94 -2.24
N LEU A 180 -0.60 5.02 -1.47
CA LEU A 180 -1.39 5.15 -0.25
C LEU A 180 -2.67 5.91 -0.60
N HIS A 181 -3.83 5.32 -0.31
CA HIS A 181 -5.13 5.96 -0.47
C HIS A 181 -5.76 6.22 0.90
N ARG A 182 -6.04 7.48 1.24
CA ARG A 182 -6.69 7.85 2.51
C ARG A 182 -8.14 7.40 2.52
N GLY A 183 -8.52 6.62 3.53
CA GLY A 183 -9.88 6.12 3.72
C GLY A 183 -10.24 4.89 2.88
N PRO A 184 -11.51 4.45 2.94
CA PRO A 184 -11.96 3.21 2.32
C PRO A 184 -11.93 3.26 0.79
N ILE A 185 -11.75 2.09 0.17
CA ILE A 185 -11.87 1.89 -1.28
C ILE A 185 -12.97 0.86 -1.56
N PRO A 186 -13.99 1.15 -2.38
CA PRO A 186 -15.02 0.18 -2.71
C PRO A 186 -14.46 -1.07 -3.39
N LEU A 187 -14.83 -2.25 -2.88
CA LEU A 187 -14.36 -3.54 -3.40
C LEU A 187 -14.84 -3.83 -4.81
N ARG A 188 -15.89 -3.13 -5.29
CA ARG A 188 -16.36 -3.18 -6.67
C ARG A 188 -15.39 -2.56 -7.69
N LEU A 189 -14.43 -1.75 -7.24
CA LEU A 189 -13.40 -1.17 -8.11
C LEU A 189 -12.26 -2.15 -8.42
N PHE A 190 -12.20 -3.26 -7.68
CA PHE A 190 -11.16 -4.27 -7.87
C PHE A 190 -11.62 -5.34 -8.87
N GLN A 191 -10.79 -5.61 -9.87
CA GLN A 191 -10.90 -6.81 -10.68
C GLN A 191 -10.32 -7.97 -9.88
N ARG A 192 -11.19 -8.93 -9.59
CA ARG A 192 -10.86 -10.14 -8.84
C ARG A 192 -10.65 -11.24 -9.87
N SER A 193 -9.44 -11.80 -9.94
CA SER A 193 -9.19 -12.99 -10.74
C SER A 193 -10.13 -14.09 -10.28
N SER A 194 -10.97 -14.58 -11.20
CA SER A 194 -11.82 -15.75 -10.97
C SER A 194 -10.92 -16.91 -10.55
N GLY A 195 -11.16 -17.44 -9.35
CA GLY A 195 -10.58 -18.72 -8.93
C GLY A 195 -11.31 -19.88 -9.57
#